data_AF-A0A9P8BHM7-F1
#
_entry.id   AF-A0A9P8BHM7-F1
#
_cell.length_a   1.000
_cell.length_b   1.000
_cell.length_c   1.000
_cell.angle_alpha   90.00
_cell.angle_beta   90.00
_cell.angle_gamma   90.00
#
_symmetry.space_group_name_H-M   'P 1'
#
loop_
_entity.id
_entity.type
_entity.pdbx_description
1 polymer ?
#
loop_
_entity_poly.entity_id
_entity_poly.type
_entity_poly.pdbx_seq_one_letter_code
_entity_poly.pdbx_strand_id
1 'polypeptide(L)'
;MTLLIESHIFDPRPVSPLQVTAKRYSWFNPPSSGGSSSSSFQERYTLVCFHAGGFTKECWEPVLEALFSRVATCGQNAPFTIDEAWAIDCQNHGEAAALNADALRSLPAYKNGYFQTTEWADGTYQFLRAKTRIDQKRGRKFIGVGHSIGAVTLLHLAQCHPTLFSSVTIFDPILHPFSFEKECMASCSMYVALGYTRRDVWPSKQAALKDLQKNRMFKTWDPRQLELYVEHGLDDHPGGNYAPKYKGVTLKCTREQETATFRGGPALRRHVLPKLMWLTDTIPVYICFGENADFIPRPVQDALVDPSHANFVQVTMIPNAGHLVIVQRPAACGEMLFEFLQHLTLNVVSTDTGSITVQAQRQDTSPEGRIHSSATSRDTGHVDRTAQMARL
;
A
#
# COMPACT_ATOMS: atom_id res chain seq x y z
N MET A 1 -2.97 7.62 22.40
CA MET A 1 -3.58 8.85 21.86
C MET A 1 -4.68 8.44 20.89
N THR A 2 -5.81 9.13 20.83
CA THR A 2 -6.94 8.72 19.99
C THR A 2 -6.96 9.52 18.69
N LEU A 3 -6.93 8.81 17.56
CA LEU A 3 -7.12 9.42 16.24
C LEU A 3 -8.59 9.75 16.02
N LEU A 4 -8.87 10.91 15.45
CA LEU A 4 -10.17 11.22 14.87
C LEU A 4 -10.26 10.52 13.51
N ILE A 5 -11.32 9.74 13.31
CA ILE A 5 -11.55 8.96 12.09
C ILE A 5 -12.85 9.44 11.45
N GLU A 6 -12.77 9.93 10.21
CA GLU A 6 -13.94 10.41 9.45
C GLU A 6 -14.08 9.58 8.16
N SER A 7 -15.30 9.13 7.85
CA SER A 7 -15.58 8.37 6.62
C SER A 7 -16.14 9.28 5.54
N HIS A 8 -15.69 9.08 4.30
CA HIS A 8 -16.05 9.91 3.17
C HIS A 8 -16.44 9.08 1.96
N ILE A 9 -17.52 9.48 1.32
CA ILE A 9 -17.93 8.99 0.00
C ILE A 9 -17.83 10.15 -0.99
N PHE A 10 -17.29 9.87 -2.16
CA PHE A 10 -17.20 10.81 -3.27
C PHE A 10 -17.72 10.16 -4.54
N ASP A 11 -18.53 10.93 -5.25
CA ASP A 11 -19.13 10.54 -6.51
C ASP A 11 -18.48 11.37 -7.63
N PRO A 12 -17.63 10.76 -8.49
CA PRO A 12 -16.92 11.46 -9.54
C PRO A 12 -17.74 11.65 -10.82
N ARG A 13 -19.05 11.31 -10.84
CA ARG A 13 -19.87 11.42 -12.05
C ARG A 13 -19.94 12.87 -12.58
N PRO A 14 -19.95 13.07 -13.91
CA PRO A 14 -19.99 12.06 -14.96
C PRO A 14 -18.61 11.50 -15.38
N VAL A 15 -17.50 11.91 -14.74
CA VAL A 15 -16.14 11.57 -15.17
C VAL A 15 -15.85 10.07 -15.01
N SER A 16 -16.31 9.46 -13.93
CA SER A 16 -16.22 8.01 -13.70
C SER A 16 -17.56 7.49 -13.14
N PRO A 17 -17.97 6.26 -13.50
CA PRO A 17 -19.17 5.65 -12.94
C PRO A 17 -18.95 5.07 -11.54
N LEU A 18 -17.68 4.93 -11.10
CA LEU A 18 -17.34 4.28 -9.84
C LEU A 18 -17.10 5.32 -8.75
N GLN A 19 -17.82 5.18 -7.64
CA GLN A 19 -17.68 6.01 -6.45
C GLN A 19 -16.42 5.63 -5.67
N VAL A 20 -15.86 6.61 -4.96
CA VAL A 20 -14.66 6.46 -4.14
C VAL A 20 -15.04 6.55 -2.67
N THR A 21 -14.52 5.63 -1.86
CA THR A 21 -14.65 5.68 -0.40
C THR A 21 -13.28 5.87 0.24
N ALA A 22 -13.22 6.72 1.26
CA ALA A 22 -11.98 7.03 1.97
C ALA A 22 -12.23 7.22 3.46
N LYS A 23 -11.20 6.97 4.26
CA LYS A 23 -11.15 7.35 5.67
C LYS A 23 -10.06 8.39 5.89
N ARG A 24 -10.40 9.42 6.65
CA ARG A 24 -9.50 10.46 7.09
C ARG A 24 -9.09 10.21 8.54
N TYR A 25 -7.80 10.30 8.81
CA TYR A 25 -7.21 10.17 10.13
C TYR A 25 -6.52 11.47 10.51
N SER A 26 -6.85 12.02 11.67
CA SER A 26 -6.26 13.26 12.17
C SER A 26 -6.19 13.28 13.70
N TRP A 27 -5.52 14.28 14.26
CA TRP A 27 -5.44 14.47 15.71
C TRP A 27 -6.77 14.96 16.28
N PHE A 28 -7.30 14.28 17.31
CA PHE A 28 -8.47 14.78 18.04
C PHE A 28 -8.17 16.11 18.76
N ASN A 29 -6.98 16.22 19.36
CA ASN A 29 -6.40 17.45 19.88
C ASN A 29 -4.99 17.56 19.32
N PRO A 30 -4.74 18.36 18.28
CA PRO A 30 -3.37 18.56 17.80
C PRO A 30 -2.53 19.12 18.95
N PRO A 31 -1.26 18.69 19.12
CA PRO A 31 -0.38 19.29 20.10
C PRO A 31 -0.41 20.80 19.88
N SER A 32 -0.83 21.55 20.90
CA SER A 32 -1.01 22.99 20.81
C SER A 32 0.26 23.59 20.25
N SER A 33 0.16 24.19 19.07
CA SER A 33 1.21 25.02 18.48
C SER A 33 1.51 26.10 19.52
N GLY A 34 2.57 25.89 20.31
CA GLY A 34 2.92 26.75 21.42
C GLY A 34 2.99 28.19 20.93
N GLY A 35 2.25 29.07 21.61
CA GLY A 35 2.37 30.49 21.39
C GLY A 35 3.78 30.98 21.70
N SER A 36 4.22 31.93 20.88
CA SER A 36 5.37 32.83 21.03
C SER A 36 6.73 32.38 20.46
N SER A 37 7.06 33.05 19.35
CA SER A 37 8.37 33.66 19.04
C SER A 37 9.59 32.76 18.91
N SER A 38 9.65 31.99 17.82
CA SER A 38 10.88 31.66 17.05
C SER A 38 10.45 30.78 15.87
N SER A 39 10.16 31.40 14.73
CA SER A 39 9.60 30.77 13.55
C SER A 39 10.62 29.88 12.82
N SER A 40 10.60 28.58 13.06
CA SER A 40 10.88 27.62 12.00
C SER A 40 9.53 27.12 11.47
N PHE A 41 9.30 27.27 10.17
CA PHE A 41 8.13 26.67 9.52
C PHE A 41 8.34 25.15 9.56
N GLN A 42 7.71 24.47 10.53
CA GLN A 42 7.72 23.03 10.59
C GLN A 42 6.95 22.48 9.37
N GLU A 43 7.57 21.54 8.64
CA GLU A 43 6.95 20.91 7.47
C GLU A 43 5.65 20.20 7.85
N ARG A 44 4.63 20.34 7.02
CA ARG A 44 3.28 19.82 7.28
C ARG A 44 2.90 18.80 6.22
N TYR A 45 2.71 17.56 6.64
CA TYR A 45 2.40 16.45 5.73
C TYR A 45 0.93 16.06 5.74
N THR A 46 0.46 15.69 4.55
CA THR A 46 -0.80 14.97 4.34
C THR A 46 -0.49 13.65 3.63
N LEU A 47 -0.82 12.52 4.27
CA LEU A 47 -0.56 11.21 3.70
C LEU A 47 -1.74 10.74 2.84
N VAL A 48 -1.46 10.03 1.76
CA VAL A 48 -2.47 9.36 0.91
C VAL A 48 -2.06 7.90 0.73
N CYS A 49 -2.88 6.99 1.28
CA CYS A 49 -2.55 5.58 1.46
C CYS A 49 -3.35 4.67 0.51
N PHE A 50 -2.63 3.77 -0.18
CA PHE A 50 -3.17 2.80 -1.15
C PHE A 50 -2.92 1.36 -0.67
N HIS A 51 -3.99 0.64 -0.32
CA HIS A 51 -3.91 -0.74 0.20
C HIS A 51 -3.54 -1.81 -0.87
N ALA A 52 -3.25 -3.03 -0.43
CA ALA A 52 -3.03 -4.19 -1.33
C ALA A 52 -4.32 -4.81 -1.86
N GLY A 53 -4.22 -5.59 -2.94
CA GLY A 53 -5.34 -6.39 -3.44
C GLY A 53 -5.86 -7.36 -2.37
N GLY A 54 -7.18 -7.47 -2.26
CA GLY A 54 -7.84 -8.28 -1.23
C GLY A 54 -7.97 -7.63 0.15
N PHE A 55 -7.51 -6.38 0.33
CA PHE A 55 -7.60 -5.64 1.59
C PHE A 55 -8.54 -4.43 1.48
N THR A 56 -8.71 -3.72 2.59
CA THR A 56 -9.50 -2.48 2.68
C THR A 56 -8.63 -1.34 3.20
N LYS A 57 -9.08 -0.10 3.01
CA LYS A 57 -8.42 1.12 3.49
C LYS A 57 -8.05 1.09 4.98
N GLU A 58 -8.81 0.37 5.80
CA GLU A 58 -8.59 0.24 7.25
C GLU A 58 -7.32 -0.55 7.61
N CYS A 59 -6.70 -1.29 6.68
CA CYS A 59 -5.43 -1.98 6.97
C CYS A 59 -4.29 -1.00 7.32
N TRP A 60 -4.46 0.29 7.02
CA TRP A 60 -3.51 1.34 7.39
C TRP A 60 -3.67 1.82 8.83
N GLU A 61 -4.77 1.52 9.52
CA GLU A 61 -5.04 2.05 10.87
C GLU A 61 -3.90 1.74 11.86
N PRO A 62 -3.41 0.49 11.99
CA PRO A 62 -2.33 0.18 12.92
C PRO A 62 -0.98 0.82 12.53
N VAL A 63 -0.76 1.07 11.24
CA VAL A 63 0.46 1.75 10.73
C VAL A 63 0.40 3.24 11.07
N LEU A 64 -0.73 3.89 10.79
CA LEU A 64 -0.95 5.30 11.07
C LEU A 64 -0.94 5.56 12.57
N GLU A 65 -1.51 4.67 13.39
CA GLU A 65 -1.46 4.77 14.84
C GLU A 65 -0.02 4.78 15.37
N ALA A 66 0.84 3.89 14.85
CA ALA A 66 2.27 3.87 15.19
C ALA A 66 2.99 5.15 14.75
N LEU A 67 2.81 5.57 13.49
CA LEU A 67 3.41 6.79 12.95
C LEU A 67 2.99 8.04 13.74
N PHE A 68 1.68 8.23 13.97
CA PHE A 68 1.18 9.38 14.72
C PHE A 68 1.73 9.35 16.14
N SER A 69 1.68 8.20 16.82
CA SER A 69 2.25 8.04 18.17
C SER A 69 3.73 8.43 18.19
N ARG A 70 4.50 8.02 17.18
CA ARG A 70 5.92 8.35 17.06
C ARG A 70 6.20 9.84 16.85
N VAL A 71 5.36 10.53 16.07
CA VAL A 71 5.43 12.00 15.94
C VAL A 71 5.09 12.68 17.26
N ALA A 72 4.06 12.20 17.95
CA ALA A 72 3.65 12.76 19.23
C ALA A 72 4.68 12.59 20.34
N THR A 73 5.42 11.47 20.38
CA THR A 73 6.49 11.28 21.37
C THR A 73 7.65 12.26 21.20
N CYS A 74 7.87 12.78 19.99
CA CYS A 74 8.82 13.88 19.77
C CYS A 74 8.34 15.23 20.34
N GLY A 75 7.04 15.42 20.53
CA GLY A 75 6.46 16.66 21.03
C GLY A 75 6.88 17.89 20.21
N GLN A 76 7.35 18.94 20.89
CA GLN A 76 7.82 20.18 20.24
C GLN A 76 9.10 19.98 19.40
N ASN A 77 9.82 18.88 19.60
CA ASN A 77 11.04 18.56 18.85
C ASN A 77 10.76 17.70 17.61
N ALA A 78 9.49 17.49 17.25
CA ALA A 78 9.16 16.76 16.04
C ALA A 78 9.76 17.48 14.82
N PRO A 79 10.38 16.78 13.86
CA PRO A 79 10.94 17.42 12.67
C PRO A 79 9.84 17.97 11.74
N PHE A 80 8.64 17.38 11.79
CA PHE A 80 7.48 17.72 10.98
C PHE A 80 6.17 17.48 11.74
N THR A 81 5.06 18.00 11.23
CA THR A 81 3.72 17.60 11.66
C THR A 81 3.01 16.76 10.59
N ILE A 82 2.06 15.94 11.04
CA ILE A 82 1.08 15.29 10.17
C ILE A 82 -0.27 15.95 10.43
N ASP A 83 -0.78 16.64 9.43
CA ASP A 83 -2.10 17.29 9.50
C ASP A 83 -3.21 16.24 9.42
N GLU A 84 -3.08 15.32 8.46
CA GLU A 84 -4.08 14.30 8.15
C GLU A 84 -3.48 13.16 7.32
N ALA A 85 -4.11 11.99 7.38
CA ALA A 85 -3.84 10.87 6.48
C ALA A 85 -5.15 10.37 5.86
N TRP A 86 -5.11 10.01 4.58
CA TRP A 86 -6.27 9.55 3.83
C TRP A 86 -6.02 8.13 3.33
N ALA A 87 -6.73 7.15 3.84
CA ALA A 87 -6.71 5.80 3.29
C ALA A 87 -7.90 5.62 2.36
N ILE A 88 -7.65 5.13 1.13
CA ILE A 88 -8.64 5.12 0.05
C ILE A 88 -8.83 3.69 -0.43
N ASP A 89 -10.09 3.25 -0.56
CA ASP A 89 -10.38 1.95 -1.15
C ASP A 89 -10.22 2.01 -2.68
N CYS A 90 -9.65 0.95 -3.25
CA CYS A 90 -9.83 0.66 -4.67
C CYS A 90 -11.32 0.45 -4.95
N GLN A 91 -11.83 0.93 -6.09
CA GLN A 91 -13.29 1.00 -6.31
C GLN A 91 -13.99 -0.36 -6.35
N ASN A 92 -13.24 -1.44 -6.57
CA ASN A 92 -13.73 -2.81 -6.51
C ASN A 92 -13.31 -3.57 -5.23
N HIS A 93 -12.83 -2.86 -4.20
CA HIS A 93 -12.45 -3.42 -2.89
C HIS A 93 -13.19 -2.72 -1.74
N GLY A 94 -13.19 -3.37 -0.57
CA GLY A 94 -13.70 -2.79 0.67
C GLY A 94 -15.11 -2.21 0.56
N GLU A 95 -15.32 -1.05 1.17
CA GLU A 95 -16.62 -0.37 1.15
C GLU A 95 -17.00 0.11 -0.26
N ALA A 96 -16.01 0.52 -1.06
CA ALA A 96 -16.25 0.96 -2.43
C ALA A 96 -16.80 -0.17 -3.31
N ALA A 97 -16.35 -1.42 -3.12
CA ALA A 97 -16.87 -2.57 -3.85
C ALA A 97 -18.39 -2.74 -3.67
N ALA A 98 -18.84 -2.64 -2.42
CA ALA A 98 -20.26 -2.75 -2.08
C ALA A 98 -21.06 -1.60 -2.69
N LEU A 99 -20.54 -0.38 -2.57
CA LEU A 99 -21.16 0.82 -3.15
C LEU A 99 -21.25 0.76 -4.68
N ASN A 100 -20.24 0.17 -5.32
CA ASN A 100 -20.14 0.07 -6.79
C ASN A 100 -20.64 -1.26 -7.36
N ALA A 101 -21.26 -2.13 -6.54
CA ALA A 101 -21.56 -3.51 -6.91
C ALA A 101 -22.40 -3.60 -8.20
N ASP A 102 -23.38 -2.72 -8.37
CA ASP A 102 -24.22 -2.69 -9.57
C ASP A 102 -23.44 -2.23 -10.81
N ALA A 103 -22.61 -1.20 -10.69
CA ALA A 103 -21.77 -0.72 -11.78
C ALA A 103 -20.77 -1.80 -12.22
N LEU A 104 -20.06 -2.39 -11.27
CA LEU A 104 -19.08 -3.47 -11.49
C LEU A 104 -19.70 -4.72 -12.12
N ARG A 105 -20.98 -5.01 -11.85
CA ARG A 105 -21.70 -6.16 -12.43
C ARG A 105 -22.32 -5.86 -13.79
N SER A 106 -22.85 -4.65 -13.98
CA SER A 106 -23.75 -4.35 -15.10
C SER A 106 -23.06 -3.68 -16.28
N LEU A 107 -22.01 -2.87 -16.05
CA LEU A 107 -21.38 -2.09 -17.10
C LEU A 107 -20.46 -2.96 -17.98
N PRO A 108 -20.48 -2.79 -19.32
CA PRO A 108 -19.66 -3.59 -20.24
C PRO A 108 -18.16 -3.56 -19.92
N ALA A 109 -17.64 -2.44 -19.42
CA ALA A 109 -16.23 -2.26 -19.09
C ALA A 109 -15.71 -3.25 -18.03
N TYR A 110 -16.58 -3.73 -17.13
CA TYR A 110 -16.20 -4.58 -16.00
C TYR A 110 -16.60 -6.06 -16.19
N LYS A 111 -17.22 -6.41 -17.32
CA LYS A 111 -17.71 -7.77 -17.60
C LYS A 111 -16.65 -8.72 -18.17
N ASN A 112 -15.54 -8.21 -18.68
CA ASN A 112 -14.48 -9.04 -19.26
C ASN A 112 -13.58 -9.71 -18.21
N GLY A 113 -13.84 -9.49 -16.91
CA GLY A 113 -13.06 -10.07 -15.82
C GLY A 113 -11.71 -9.40 -15.61
N TYR A 114 -11.53 -8.15 -16.06
CA TYR A 114 -10.37 -7.30 -15.79
C TYR A 114 -10.81 -6.05 -15.02
N PHE A 115 -10.00 -5.61 -14.07
CA PHE A 115 -10.14 -4.32 -13.41
C PHE A 115 -8.82 -3.56 -13.53
N GLN A 116 -8.87 -2.36 -14.11
CA GLN A 116 -7.68 -1.54 -14.32
C GLN A 116 -7.52 -0.59 -13.14
N THR A 117 -6.51 -0.81 -12.28
CA THR A 117 -6.30 0.08 -11.12
C THR A 117 -5.82 1.48 -11.50
N THR A 118 -5.62 1.78 -12.79
CA THR A 118 -5.53 3.17 -13.27
C THR A 118 -6.82 3.95 -12.95
N GLU A 119 -7.99 3.31 -12.95
CA GLU A 119 -9.24 3.94 -12.51
C GLU A 119 -9.21 4.29 -11.02
N TRP A 120 -8.46 3.53 -10.21
CA TRP A 120 -8.23 3.85 -8.80
C TRP A 120 -7.32 5.06 -8.62
N ALA A 121 -6.26 5.17 -9.42
CA ALA A 121 -5.46 6.39 -9.49
C ALA A 121 -6.31 7.61 -9.89
N ASP A 122 -7.08 7.51 -10.97
CA ASP A 122 -7.92 8.61 -11.46
C ASP A 122 -9.00 9.03 -10.46
N GLY A 123 -9.71 8.05 -9.88
CA GLY A 123 -10.71 8.29 -8.85
C GLY A 123 -10.11 8.95 -7.61
N THR A 124 -8.91 8.51 -7.19
CA THR A 124 -8.19 9.12 -6.08
C THR A 124 -7.80 10.57 -6.40
N TYR A 125 -7.29 10.84 -7.61
CA TYR A 125 -6.95 12.21 -8.00
C TYR A 125 -8.16 13.14 -7.93
N GLN A 126 -9.30 12.72 -8.49
CA GLN A 126 -10.54 13.51 -8.45
C GLN A 126 -11.03 13.71 -7.01
N PHE A 127 -10.95 12.66 -6.18
CA PHE A 127 -11.26 12.74 -4.76
C PHE A 127 -10.40 13.79 -4.05
N LEU A 128 -9.08 13.76 -4.24
CA LEU A 128 -8.15 14.71 -3.60
C LEU A 128 -8.46 16.15 -4.04
N ARG A 129 -8.72 16.39 -5.33
CA ARG A 129 -9.12 17.71 -5.82
C ARG A 129 -10.39 18.22 -5.16
N ALA A 130 -11.40 17.36 -5.02
CA ALA A 130 -12.69 17.73 -4.46
C ALA A 130 -12.69 17.87 -2.92
N LYS A 131 -11.99 16.98 -2.20
CA LYS A 131 -12.15 16.81 -0.76
C LYS A 131 -10.99 17.36 0.07
N THR A 132 -9.76 17.30 -0.43
CA THR A 132 -8.58 17.79 0.31
C THR A 132 -8.17 19.21 -0.10
N ARG A 133 -8.78 19.71 -1.18
CA ARG A 133 -8.47 20.99 -1.83
C ARG A 133 -6.99 21.07 -2.19
N ILE A 134 -6.47 20.01 -2.82
CA ILE A 134 -5.06 19.91 -3.23
C ILE A 134 -4.58 21.10 -4.07
N ASP A 135 -5.49 21.71 -4.83
CA ASP A 135 -5.25 22.89 -5.67
C ASP A 135 -5.05 24.19 -4.83
N GLN A 136 -5.43 24.19 -3.55
CA GLN A 136 -5.25 25.29 -2.60
C GLN A 136 -4.05 25.00 -1.68
N LYS A 137 -2.84 24.90 -2.26
CA LYS A 137 -1.55 24.60 -1.59
C LYS A 137 -1.23 25.58 -0.46
N ARG A 138 -1.89 25.45 0.69
CA ARG A 138 -1.66 26.21 1.93
C ARG A 138 -0.39 25.72 2.67
N GLY A 139 0.74 25.59 1.97
CA GLY A 139 2.01 25.14 2.56
C GLY A 139 2.00 23.69 3.07
N ARG A 140 1.09 22.83 2.58
CA ARG A 140 1.02 21.40 2.93
C ARG A 140 1.62 20.54 1.82
N LYS A 141 2.43 19.55 2.20
CA LYS A 141 3.07 18.59 1.28
C LYS A 141 2.33 17.26 1.33
N PHE A 142 1.96 16.74 0.16
CA PHE A 142 1.30 15.44 0.05
C PHE A 142 2.33 14.33 -0.07
N ILE A 143 2.13 13.25 0.67
CA ILE A 143 3.02 12.09 0.70
C ILE A 143 2.21 10.86 0.28
N GLY A 144 2.65 10.21 -0.79
CA GLY A 144 2.05 8.97 -1.24
C GLY A 144 2.59 7.79 -0.45
N VAL A 145 1.71 6.91 0.04
CA VAL A 145 2.10 5.64 0.67
C VAL A 145 1.31 4.51 0.03
N GLY A 146 1.97 3.44 -0.42
CA GLY A 146 1.26 2.34 -1.07
C GLY A 146 1.85 0.97 -0.76
N HIS A 147 1.03 -0.07 -0.82
CA HIS A 147 1.44 -1.46 -0.62
C HIS A 147 1.03 -2.35 -1.80
N SER A 148 1.90 -3.26 -2.24
CA SER A 148 1.61 -4.24 -3.29
C SER A 148 1.07 -3.59 -4.57
N ILE A 149 -0.12 -3.96 -5.06
CA ILE A 149 -0.75 -3.32 -6.24
C ILE A 149 -1.09 -1.84 -6.00
N GLY A 150 -1.38 -1.46 -4.75
CA GLY A 150 -1.59 -0.08 -4.35
C GLY A 150 -0.33 0.77 -4.49
N ALA A 151 0.85 0.19 -4.21
CA ALA A 151 2.13 0.83 -4.46
C ALA A 151 2.33 1.12 -5.97
N VAL A 152 2.06 0.14 -6.83
CA VAL A 152 2.21 0.31 -8.28
C VAL A 152 1.19 1.32 -8.83
N THR A 153 -0.03 1.31 -8.30
CA THR A 153 -1.09 2.28 -8.64
C THR A 153 -0.71 3.70 -8.21
N LEU A 154 -0.11 3.85 -7.02
CA LEU A 154 0.40 5.12 -6.54
C LEU A 154 1.56 5.64 -7.41
N LEU A 155 2.49 4.78 -7.83
CA LEU A 155 3.55 5.15 -8.76
C LEU A 155 2.96 5.67 -10.08
N HIS A 156 1.94 4.99 -10.62
CA HIS A 156 1.23 5.46 -11.80
C HIS A 156 0.60 6.84 -11.59
N LEU A 157 -0.10 7.05 -10.47
CA LEU A 157 -0.69 8.34 -10.13
C LEU A 157 0.36 9.46 -10.04
N ALA A 158 1.49 9.18 -9.38
CA ALA A 158 2.61 10.11 -9.27
C ALA A 158 3.23 10.42 -10.64
N GLN A 159 3.26 9.44 -11.56
CA GLN A 159 3.75 9.68 -12.93
C GLN A 159 2.80 10.53 -13.76
N CYS A 160 1.49 10.39 -13.57
CA CYS A 160 0.48 11.20 -14.25
C CYS A 160 0.45 12.63 -13.71
N HIS A 161 0.75 12.82 -12.41
CA HIS A 161 0.75 14.11 -11.74
C HIS A 161 2.04 14.31 -10.91
N PRO A 162 3.20 14.57 -11.54
CA PRO A 162 4.50 14.59 -10.84
C PRO A 162 4.65 15.69 -9.79
N THR A 163 3.78 16.70 -9.79
CA THR A 163 3.77 17.79 -8.79
C THR A 163 2.77 17.57 -7.66
N LEU A 164 2.08 16.42 -7.66
CA LEU A 164 1.07 16.04 -6.69
C LEU A 164 1.70 15.68 -5.35
N PHE A 165 2.70 14.79 -5.38
CA PHE A 165 3.37 14.27 -4.19
C PHE A 165 4.75 14.89 -4.05
N SER A 166 5.12 15.26 -2.81
CA SER A 166 6.49 15.67 -2.48
C SER A 166 7.41 14.48 -2.26
N SER A 167 6.87 13.32 -1.92
CA SER A 167 7.58 12.04 -1.92
C SER A 167 6.60 10.87 -1.99
N VAL A 168 7.13 9.70 -2.30
CA VAL A 168 6.40 8.43 -2.33
C VAL A 168 7.14 7.37 -1.50
N THR A 169 6.41 6.61 -0.70
CA THR A 169 6.91 5.41 -0.02
C THR A 169 6.11 4.19 -0.48
N ILE A 170 6.80 3.18 -0.99
CA ILE A 170 6.19 1.94 -1.48
C ILE A 170 6.64 0.73 -0.66
N PHE A 171 5.67 -0.04 -0.21
CA PHE A 171 5.88 -1.30 0.52
C PHE A 171 5.61 -2.48 -0.43
N ASP A 172 6.61 -3.33 -0.58
CA ASP A 172 6.61 -4.59 -1.32
C ASP A 172 5.82 -4.52 -2.65
N PRO A 173 6.19 -3.61 -3.58
CA PRO A 173 5.42 -3.39 -4.80
C PRO A 173 5.44 -4.62 -5.70
N ILE A 174 4.29 -5.04 -6.24
CA ILE A 174 4.22 -6.13 -7.23
C ILE A 174 4.66 -5.67 -8.63
N LEU A 175 5.91 -5.23 -8.72
CA LEU A 175 6.50 -4.61 -9.91
C LEU A 175 7.73 -5.43 -10.34
N HIS A 176 7.63 -6.10 -11.49
CA HIS A 176 8.70 -6.96 -12.01
C HIS A 176 9.42 -6.23 -13.14
N PRO A 177 10.76 -6.14 -13.22
CA PRO A 177 11.42 -5.60 -14.41
C PRO A 177 11.03 -6.36 -15.70
N PHE A 178 11.25 -5.77 -16.88
CA PHE A 178 10.88 -6.42 -18.16
C PHE A 178 11.65 -7.72 -18.42
N SER A 179 12.85 -7.85 -17.88
CA SER A 179 13.64 -9.10 -17.90
C SER A 179 13.00 -10.26 -17.15
N PHE A 180 11.99 -10.00 -16.30
CA PHE A 180 11.27 -11.00 -15.50
C PHE A 180 9.80 -11.16 -15.96
N GLU A 181 9.55 -11.11 -17.27
CA GLU A 181 8.19 -11.28 -17.83
C GLU A 181 7.57 -12.63 -17.46
N LYS A 182 8.38 -13.70 -17.46
CA LYS A 182 7.92 -15.05 -17.15
C LYS A 182 7.46 -15.15 -15.70
N GLU A 183 8.25 -14.61 -14.77
CA GLU A 183 7.93 -14.54 -13.34
C GLU A 183 6.69 -13.68 -13.12
N CYS A 184 6.59 -12.52 -13.80
CA CYS A 184 5.40 -11.67 -13.75
C CYS A 184 4.13 -12.44 -14.17
N MET A 185 4.20 -13.19 -15.28
CA MET A 185 3.06 -13.94 -15.77
C MET A 185 2.72 -15.16 -14.90
N ALA A 186 3.73 -15.84 -14.36
CA ALA A 186 3.54 -16.95 -13.42
C ALA A 186 2.88 -16.47 -12.12
N SER A 187 3.38 -15.37 -11.55
CA SER A 187 2.82 -14.69 -10.39
C SER A 187 1.37 -14.28 -10.66
N CYS A 188 1.07 -13.61 -11.77
CA CYS A 188 -0.28 -13.24 -12.16
C CYS A 188 -1.22 -14.46 -12.21
N SER A 189 -0.80 -15.54 -12.88
CA SER A 189 -1.59 -16.77 -12.99
C SER A 189 -1.85 -17.41 -11.61
N MET A 190 -0.83 -17.41 -10.75
CA MET A 190 -0.96 -17.89 -9.38
C MET A 190 -1.96 -17.04 -8.58
N TYR A 191 -1.86 -15.71 -8.62
CA TYR A 191 -2.77 -14.83 -7.87
C TYR A 191 -4.22 -14.95 -8.36
N VAL A 192 -4.42 -15.07 -9.67
CA VAL A 192 -5.73 -15.34 -10.27
C VAL A 192 -6.32 -16.65 -9.74
N ALA A 193 -5.53 -17.73 -9.70
CA ALA A 193 -5.96 -19.02 -9.18
C ALA A 193 -6.30 -18.93 -7.69
N LEU A 194 -5.46 -18.26 -6.90
CA LEU A 194 -5.69 -18.06 -5.47
C LEU A 194 -6.99 -17.30 -5.21
N GLY A 195 -7.24 -16.20 -5.93
CA GLY A 195 -8.47 -15.40 -5.85
C GLY A 195 -9.74 -16.24 -6.02
N TYR A 196 -9.76 -17.15 -7.00
CA TYR A 196 -10.92 -18.04 -7.22
C TYR A 196 -11.13 -19.07 -6.12
N THR A 197 -10.04 -19.56 -5.53
CA THR A 197 -10.10 -20.55 -4.47
C THR A 197 -10.41 -19.95 -3.10
N ARG A 198 -10.47 -18.62 -2.98
CA ARG A 198 -10.67 -17.98 -1.69
C ARG A 198 -11.95 -18.41 -1.01
N ARG A 199 -11.91 -18.48 0.31
CA ARG A 199 -13.13 -18.63 1.08
C ARG A 199 -13.92 -17.33 1.01
N ASP A 200 -15.18 -17.43 0.58
CA ASP A 200 -16.03 -16.26 0.39
C ASP A 200 -17.07 -16.11 1.52
N VAL A 201 -17.57 -17.21 2.07
CA VAL A 201 -18.76 -17.20 2.94
C VAL A 201 -18.51 -17.80 4.33
N TRP A 202 -19.07 -17.14 5.35
CA TRP A 202 -19.10 -17.59 6.74
C TRP A 202 -20.49 -17.39 7.37
N PRO A 203 -20.84 -18.14 8.44
CA PRO A 203 -22.11 -17.94 9.15
C PRO A 203 -22.25 -16.58 9.85
N SER A 204 -21.14 -15.96 10.24
CA SER A 204 -21.09 -14.62 10.85
C SER A 204 -19.66 -14.07 10.84
N LYS A 205 -19.48 -12.78 11.09
CA LYS A 205 -18.15 -12.18 11.31
C LYS A 205 -17.38 -12.88 12.43
N GLN A 206 -18.03 -13.21 13.56
CA GLN A 206 -17.38 -13.93 14.67
C GLN A 206 -16.95 -15.34 14.27
N ALA A 207 -17.72 -16.03 13.43
CA ALA A 207 -17.33 -17.33 12.89
C ALA A 207 -16.15 -17.20 11.92
N ALA A 208 -16.13 -16.14 11.09
CA ALA A 208 -14.99 -15.83 10.23
C ALA A 208 -13.72 -15.59 11.04
N LEU A 209 -13.76 -14.73 12.07
CA LEU A 209 -12.61 -14.47 12.92
C LEU A 209 -12.04 -15.75 13.53
N LYS A 210 -12.89 -16.60 14.13
CA LYS A 210 -12.46 -17.87 14.72
C LYS A 210 -11.90 -18.86 13.69
N ASP A 211 -12.42 -18.84 12.47
CA ASP A 211 -11.95 -19.70 11.38
C ASP A 211 -10.56 -19.25 10.89
N LEU A 212 -10.40 -17.97 10.59
CA LEU A 212 -9.16 -17.39 10.10
C LEU A 212 -8.02 -17.50 11.14
N GLN A 213 -8.31 -17.33 12.43
CA GLN A 213 -7.32 -17.51 13.52
C GLN A 213 -6.72 -18.92 13.59
N LYS A 214 -7.42 -19.95 13.09
CA LYS A 214 -6.89 -21.33 13.05
C LYS A 214 -5.84 -21.52 11.95
N ASN A 215 -5.89 -20.69 10.91
CA ASN A 215 -4.98 -20.80 9.78
C ASN A 215 -3.60 -20.21 10.15
N ARG A 216 -2.54 -20.99 9.90
CA ARG A 216 -1.16 -20.65 10.25
C ARG A 216 -0.70 -19.33 9.64
N MET A 217 -1.22 -18.93 8.49
CA MET A 217 -0.80 -17.69 7.83
C MET A 217 -1.21 -16.44 8.63
N PHE A 218 -2.44 -16.42 9.15
CA PHE A 218 -2.94 -15.30 9.96
C PHE A 218 -2.24 -15.20 11.32
N LYS A 219 -1.54 -16.24 11.77
CA LYS A 219 -0.69 -16.15 12.99
C LYS A 219 0.49 -15.21 12.83
N THR A 220 0.89 -14.90 11.59
CA THR A 220 1.97 -13.95 11.32
C THR A 220 1.49 -12.50 11.31
N TRP A 221 0.16 -12.28 11.26
CA TRP A 221 -0.46 -10.95 11.24
C TRP A 221 -0.50 -10.34 12.63
N ASP A 222 -0.49 -9.02 12.69
CA ASP A 222 -0.90 -8.28 13.89
C ASP A 222 -2.37 -8.62 14.20
N PRO A 223 -2.72 -9.00 15.44
CA PRO A 223 -4.10 -9.37 15.78
C PRO A 223 -5.14 -8.31 15.41
N ARG A 224 -4.78 -7.01 15.52
CA ARG A 224 -5.67 -5.90 15.13
C ARG A 224 -6.00 -5.93 13.65
N GLN A 225 -5.06 -6.36 12.81
CA GLN A 225 -5.27 -6.44 11.36
C GLN A 225 -6.26 -7.52 10.98
N LEU A 226 -6.26 -8.65 11.69
CA LEU A 226 -7.26 -9.70 11.45
C LEU A 226 -8.66 -9.26 11.88
N GLU A 227 -8.77 -8.54 12.98
CA GLU A 227 -10.04 -7.94 13.43
C GLU A 227 -10.57 -6.93 12.42
N LEU A 228 -9.71 -6.01 11.95
CA LEU A 228 -10.06 -5.04 10.91
C LEU A 228 -10.46 -5.71 9.60
N TYR A 229 -9.75 -6.76 9.20
CA TYR A 229 -10.08 -7.54 8.00
C TYR A 229 -11.48 -8.15 8.08
N VAL A 230 -11.83 -8.76 9.21
CA VAL A 230 -13.17 -9.35 9.42
C VAL A 230 -14.24 -8.27 9.51
N GLU A 231 -13.95 -7.15 10.18
CA GLU A 231 -14.93 -6.09 10.39
C GLU A 231 -15.22 -5.31 9.10
N HIS A 232 -14.18 -4.95 8.36
CA HIS A 232 -14.31 -4.07 7.20
C HIS A 232 -14.34 -4.82 5.87
N GLY A 233 -13.74 -6.01 5.79
CA GLY A 233 -13.68 -6.82 4.57
C GLY A 233 -14.89 -7.72 4.32
N LEU A 234 -15.79 -7.89 5.29
CA LEU A 234 -17.00 -8.71 5.17
C LEU A 234 -18.27 -7.87 5.19
N ASP A 235 -19.29 -8.33 4.47
CA ASP A 235 -20.64 -7.76 4.44
C ASP A 235 -21.69 -8.85 4.65
N ASP A 236 -22.93 -8.46 4.93
CA ASP A 236 -24.06 -9.38 4.97
C ASP A 236 -24.23 -10.06 3.60
N HIS A 237 -24.39 -11.38 3.62
CA HIS A 237 -24.49 -12.15 2.39
C HIS A 237 -25.81 -11.81 1.66
N PRO A 238 -25.79 -11.51 0.35
CA PRO A 238 -26.96 -11.01 -0.39
C PRO A 238 -28.14 -11.99 -0.41
N GLY A 239 -27.88 -13.28 -0.20
CA GLY A 239 -28.89 -14.31 0.05
C GLY A 239 -29.85 -13.99 1.21
N GLY A 240 -29.48 -13.11 2.14
CA GLY A 240 -30.35 -12.64 3.23
C GLY A 240 -31.57 -11.84 2.77
N ASN A 241 -31.56 -11.35 1.52
CA ASN A 241 -32.67 -10.63 0.90
C ASN A 241 -33.77 -11.55 0.35
N TYR A 242 -33.56 -12.87 0.31
CA TYR A 242 -34.49 -13.85 -0.24
C TYR A 242 -35.07 -14.75 0.86
N ALA A 243 -36.27 -15.31 0.64
CA ALA A 243 -36.88 -16.27 1.57
C ALA A 243 -36.53 -17.73 1.17
N PRO A 244 -36.15 -18.61 2.12
CA PRO A 244 -35.89 -18.32 3.54
C PRO A 244 -34.63 -17.48 3.73
N LYS A 245 -34.66 -16.54 4.70
CA LYS A 245 -33.54 -15.61 4.93
C LYS A 245 -32.25 -16.38 5.23
N TYR A 246 -31.28 -16.28 4.32
CA TYR A 246 -29.93 -16.78 4.58
C TYR A 246 -29.24 -15.86 5.59
N LYS A 247 -28.67 -16.44 6.65
CA LYS A 247 -27.88 -15.72 7.66
C LYS A 247 -26.42 -16.10 7.47
N GLY A 248 -25.63 -15.16 6.96
CA GLY A 248 -24.21 -15.32 6.73
C GLY A 248 -23.59 -14.02 6.25
N VAL A 249 -22.27 -14.02 6.18
CA VAL A 249 -21.46 -12.91 5.68
C VAL A 249 -20.61 -13.38 4.51
N THR A 250 -20.27 -12.46 3.62
CA THR A 250 -19.48 -12.69 2.40
C THR A 250 -18.38 -11.66 2.26
N LEU A 251 -17.36 -11.90 1.42
CA LEU A 251 -16.35 -10.89 1.12
C LEU A 251 -16.98 -9.67 0.42
N LYS A 252 -16.61 -8.45 0.83
CA LYS A 252 -16.97 -7.22 0.09
C LYS A 252 -16.30 -7.16 -1.27
N CYS A 253 -15.00 -7.47 -1.30
CA CYS A 253 -14.30 -7.70 -2.56
C CYS A 253 -14.60 -9.13 -3.01
N THR A 254 -15.52 -9.28 -3.96
CA THR A 254 -15.84 -10.61 -4.52
C THR A 254 -14.59 -11.25 -5.11
N ARG A 255 -14.54 -12.58 -5.12
CA ARG A 255 -13.44 -13.35 -5.74
C ARG A 255 -13.21 -12.94 -7.19
N GLU A 256 -14.29 -12.70 -7.93
CA GLU A 256 -14.24 -12.27 -9.32
C GLU A 256 -13.54 -10.91 -9.47
N GLN A 257 -13.84 -9.95 -8.58
CA GLN A 257 -13.26 -8.62 -8.62
C GLN A 257 -11.79 -8.60 -8.17
N GLU A 258 -11.45 -9.35 -7.12
CA GLU A 258 -10.05 -9.50 -6.71
C GLU A 258 -9.22 -10.14 -7.83
N THR A 259 -9.72 -11.22 -8.43
CA THR A 259 -9.08 -11.83 -9.59
C THR A 259 -8.99 -10.88 -10.77
N ALA A 260 -10.01 -10.05 -11.02
CA ALA A 260 -10.00 -9.05 -12.07
C ALA A 260 -8.88 -8.01 -11.89
N THR A 261 -8.61 -7.61 -10.65
CA THR A 261 -7.47 -6.75 -10.30
C THR A 261 -6.14 -7.43 -10.63
N PHE A 262 -5.96 -8.72 -10.29
CA PHE A 262 -4.73 -9.45 -10.63
C PHE A 262 -4.53 -9.57 -12.14
N ARG A 263 -5.60 -9.81 -12.91
CA ARG A 263 -5.54 -9.84 -14.38
C ARG A 263 -5.16 -8.49 -14.99
N GLY A 264 -5.54 -7.37 -14.35
CA GLY A 264 -5.16 -6.01 -14.78
C GLY A 264 -3.70 -5.65 -14.50
N GLY A 265 -3.06 -6.28 -13.51
CA GLY A 265 -1.70 -5.95 -13.06
C GLY A 265 -0.63 -5.86 -14.16
N PRO A 266 -0.53 -6.83 -15.10
CA PRO A 266 0.45 -6.74 -16.19
C PRO A 266 0.30 -5.52 -17.09
N ALA A 267 -0.93 -5.00 -17.29
CA ALA A 267 -1.14 -3.79 -18.08
C ALA A 267 -0.61 -2.56 -17.32
N LEU A 268 -0.95 -2.42 -16.04
CA LEU A 268 -0.43 -1.34 -15.18
C LEU A 268 1.11 -1.34 -15.14
N ARG A 269 1.72 -2.51 -14.99
CA ARG A 269 3.18 -2.68 -15.00
C ARG A 269 3.82 -2.08 -16.26
N ARG A 270 3.21 -2.27 -17.43
CA ARG A 270 3.70 -1.72 -18.72
C ARG A 270 3.61 -0.20 -18.79
N HIS A 271 2.72 0.42 -18.01
CA HIS A 271 2.65 1.89 -17.89
C HIS A 271 3.69 2.45 -16.92
N VAL A 272 3.95 1.73 -15.82
CA VAL A 272 4.79 2.23 -14.72
C VAL A 272 6.29 2.06 -14.96
N LEU A 273 6.73 0.86 -15.37
CA LEU A 273 8.16 0.55 -15.49
C LEU A 273 8.94 1.50 -16.42
N PRO A 274 8.46 1.85 -17.63
CA PRO A 274 9.24 2.69 -18.54
C PRO A 274 9.52 4.10 -18.00
N LYS A 275 8.75 4.54 -16.99
CA LYS A 275 8.84 5.88 -16.39
C LYS A 275 9.35 5.83 -14.94
N LEU A 276 9.79 4.68 -14.45
CA LEU A 276 10.20 4.53 -13.06
C LEU A 276 11.44 5.37 -12.75
N MET A 277 12.49 5.25 -13.57
CA MET A 277 13.71 6.06 -13.45
C MET A 277 13.39 7.56 -13.43
N TRP A 278 12.62 8.03 -14.41
CA TRP A 278 12.20 9.43 -14.49
C TRP A 278 11.48 9.89 -13.23
N LEU A 279 10.57 9.08 -12.68
CA LEU A 279 9.86 9.44 -11.45
C LEU A 279 10.83 9.54 -10.26
N THR A 280 11.73 8.57 -10.10
CA THR A 280 12.70 8.56 -9.00
C THR A 280 13.74 9.68 -9.11
N ASP A 281 14.00 10.19 -10.32
CA ASP A 281 14.81 11.39 -10.55
C ASP A 281 14.04 12.68 -10.26
N THR A 282 12.71 12.63 -10.33
CA THR A 282 11.83 13.81 -10.21
C THR A 282 11.44 14.07 -8.75
N ILE A 283 11.13 13.01 -7.99
CA ILE A 283 10.74 13.11 -6.58
C ILE A 283 11.41 12.01 -5.74
N PRO A 284 11.65 12.25 -4.43
CA PRO A 284 12.07 11.21 -3.49
C PRO A 284 11.11 10.01 -3.49
N VAL A 285 11.62 8.84 -3.83
CA VAL A 285 10.89 7.56 -3.71
C VAL A 285 11.65 6.61 -2.79
N TYR A 286 10.99 6.15 -1.74
CA TYR A 286 11.50 5.15 -0.78
C TYR A 286 10.83 3.81 -1.04
N ILE A 287 11.59 2.71 -0.94
CA ILE A 287 11.07 1.36 -1.12
C ILE A 287 11.40 0.47 0.08
N CYS A 288 10.39 -0.25 0.56
CA CYS A 288 10.52 -1.24 1.62
C CYS A 288 10.10 -2.62 1.12
N PHE A 289 10.82 -3.67 1.47
CA PHE A 289 10.42 -5.07 1.26
C PHE A 289 10.29 -5.80 2.59
N GLY A 290 9.50 -6.88 2.60
CA GLY A 290 9.64 -7.91 3.63
C GLY A 290 10.97 -8.65 3.47
N GLU A 291 11.61 -8.97 4.60
CA GLU A 291 12.81 -9.81 4.65
C GLU A 291 12.58 -11.17 3.95
N ASN A 292 11.43 -11.78 4.22
CA ASN A 292 11.03 -13.06 3.64
C ASN A 292 10.53 -12.84 2.20
N ALA A 293 11.27 -13.31 1.20
CA ALA A 293 10.85 -13.31 -0.19
C ALA A 293 9.82 -14.42 -0.48
N ASP A 294 8.65 -14.34 0.15
CA ASP A 294 7.58 -15.35 0.11
C ASP A 294 6.60 -15.21 -1.06
N PHE A 295 6.58 -14.03 -1.71
CA PHE A 295 5.64 -13.71 -2.79
C PHE A 295 6.32 -13.25 -4.07
N ILE A 296 7.21 -12.26 -3.97
CA ILE A 296 8.05 -11.80 -5.08
C ILE A 296 9.45 -12.38 -4.86
N PRO A 297 10.02 -13.12 -5.83
CA PRO A 297 11.35 -13.69 -5.68
C PRO A 297 12.42 -12.61 -5.46
N ARG A 298 13.38 -12.87 -4.56
CA ARG A 298 14.48 -11.93 -4.25
C ARG A 298 15.20 -11.39 -5.51
N PRO A 299 15.56 -12.20 -6.53
CA PRO A 299 16.20 -11.68 -7.74
C PRO A 299 15.36 -10.64 -8.51
N VAL A 300 14.02 -10.73 -8.44
CA VAL A 300 13.12 -9.73 -9.06
C VAL A 300 13.19 -8.42 -8.28
N GLN A 301 13.18 -8.50 -6.95
CA GLN A 301 13.30 -7.34 -6.06
C GLN A 301 14.66 -6.65 -6.24
N ASP A 302 15.75 -7.42 -6.28
CA ASP A 302 17.11 -6.93 -6.48
C ASP A 302 17.24 -6.23 -7.84
N ALA A 303 16.69 -6.81 -8.90
CA ALA A 303 16.70 -6.20 -10.24
C ALA A 303 15.83 -4.94 -10.32
N LEU A 304 14.74 -4.85 -9.55
CA LEU A 304 13.89 -3.66 -9.51
C LEU A 304 14.62 -2.46 -8.89
N VAL A 305 15.43 -2.70 -7.85
CA VAL A 305 16.18 -1.66 -7.14
C VAL A 305 17.58 -1.44 -7.68
N ASP A 306 17.96 -2.14 -8.75
CA ASP A 306 19.21 -1.90 -9.44
C ASP A 306 19.24 -0.44 -9.95
N PRO A 307 20.33 0.32 -9.74
CA PRO A 307 20.43 1.72 -10.16
C PRO A 307 20.30 1.96 -11.68
N SER A 308 20.32 0.91 -12.51
CA SER A 308 19.98 1.03 -13.93
C SER A 308 18.47 1.14 -14.20
N HIS A 309 17.61 0.83 -13.23
CA HIS A 309 16.15 0.86 -13.35
C HIS A 309 15.49 2.00 -12.59
N ALA A 310 16.03 2.39 -11.43
CA ALA A 310 15.46 3.41 -10.56
C ALA A 310 16.47 3.97 -9.56
N ASN A 311 16.30 5.24 -9.19
CA ASN A 311 17.09 5.94 -8.18
C ASN A 311 16.29 6.08 -6.87
N PHE A 312 16.03 4.96 -6.20
CA PHE A 312 15.39 4.98 -4.89
C PHE A 312 16.29 5.69 -3.88
N VAL A 313 15.69 6.55 -3.04
CA VAL A 313 16.41 7.25 -1.96
C VAL A 313 16.96 6.26 -0.95
N GLN A 314 16.15 5.26 -0.62
CA GLN A 314 16.52 4.18 0.28
C GLN A 314 15.76 2.92 -0.06
N VAL A 315 16.46 1.79 0.02
CA VAL A 315 15.91 0.44 -0.08
C VAL A 315 16.02 -0.20 1.30
N THR A 316 14.89 -0.55 1.91
CA THR A 316 14.86 -1.09 3.27
C THR A 316 14.21 -2.47 3.32
N MET A 317 14.73 -3.32 4.20
CA MET A 317 14.19 -4.63 4.51
C MET A 317 13.54 -4.60 5.90
N ILE A 318 12.27 -4.98 6.00
CA ILE A 318 11.56 -5.07 7.29
C ILE A 318 11.71 -6.50 7.82
N PRO A 319 12.39 -6.69 8.98
CA PRO A 319 12.68 -8.01 9.51
C PRO A 319 11.42 -8.80 9.87
N ASN A 320 11.50 -10.12 9.72
CA ASN A 320 10.42 -11.05 10.07
C ASN A 320 9.08 -10.76 9.36
N ALA A 321 9.10 -10.09 8.21
CA ALA A 321 7.92 -9.85 7.38
C ALA A 321 8.12 -10.47 5.99
N GLY A 322 7.02 -10.89 5.37
CA GLY A 322 6.97 -11.21 3.95
C GLY A 322 6.26 -10.11 3.17
N HIS A 323 5.63 -10.48 2.06
CA HIS A 323 4.93 -9.53 1.19
C HIS A 323 3.82 -8.77 1.89
N LEU A 324 3.15 -9.38 2.86
CA LEU A 324 2.05 -8.77 3.62
C LEU A 324 2.57 -7.89 4.78
N VAL A 325 3.64 -7.14 4.54
CA VAL A 325 4.37 -6.37 5.55
C VAL A 325 3.51 -5.39 6.35
N ILE A 326 2.54 -4.73 5.69
CA ILE A 326 1.60 -3.80 6.33
C ILE A 326 0.75 -4.48 7.41
N VAL A 327 0.31 -5.71 7.17
CA VAL A 327 -0.53 -6.44 8.13
C VAL A 327 0.26 -7.33 9.08
N GLN A 328 1.48 -7.71 8.70
CA GLN A 328 2.38 -8.50 9.54
C GLN A 328 3.14 -7.65 10.56
N ARG A 329 3.63 -6.48 10.15
CA ARG A 329 4.48 -5.60 10.97
C ARG A 329 4.04 -4.13 10.86
N PRO A 330 2.78 -3.79 11.18
CA PRO A 330 2.28 -2.43 11.01
C PRO A 330 3.08 -1.39 11.83
N ALA A 331 3.49 -1.73 13.05
CA ALA A 331 4.29 -0.83 13.89
C ALA A 331 5.64 -0.50 13.24
N ALA A 332 6.35 -1.51 12.72
CA ALA A 332 7.61 -1.30 12.01
C ALA A 332 7.42 -0.45 10.74
N CYS A 333 6.32 -0.66 10.00
CA CYS A 333 6.00 0.19 8.85
C CYS A 333 5.76 1.64 9.26
N GLY A 334 5.10 1.88 10.39
CA GLY A 334 4.86 3.22 10.94
C GLY A 334 6.15 3.92 11.35
N GLU A 335 7.08 3.21 11.99
CA GLU A 335 8.41 3.72 12.32
C GLU A 335 9.23 4.05 11.06
N MET A 336 9.23 3.16 10.05
CA MET A 336 9.92 3.42 8.78
C MET A 336 9.36 4.67 8.07
N LEU A 337 8.04 4.86 8.07
CA LEU A 337 7.43 6.07 7.54
C LEU A 337 7.90 7.32 8.29
N PHE A 338 8.02 7.25 9.62
CA PHE A 338 8.55 8.36 10.41
C PHE A 338 9.98 8.71 10.00
N GLU A 339 10.86 7.70 9.87
CA GLU A 339 12.25 7.90 9.46
C GLU A 339 12.37 8.54 8.07
N PHE A 340 11.59 8.08 7.10
CA PHE A 340 11.60 8.65 5.74
C PHE A 340 11.07 10.08 5.69
N LEU A 341 10.01 10.39 6.44
CA LEU A 341 9.48 11.75 6.54
C LEU A 341 10.47 12.68 7.26
N GLN A 342 11.20 12.18 8.25
CA GLN A 342 12.25 12.93 8.94
C GLN A 342 13.41 13.22 7.97
N HIS A 343 13.88 12.21 7.24
CA HIS A 343 14.92 12.35 6.23
C HIS A 343 14.51 13.37 5.14
N LEU A 344 13.27 13.27 4.64
CA LEU A 344 12.72 14.23 3.67
C LEU A 344 12.76 15.67 4.22
N THR A 345 12.34 15.85 5.47
CA THR A 345 12.28 17.18 6.10
C THR A 345 13.67 17.80 6.27
N LEU A 346 14.64 17.01 6.74
CA LEU A 346 16.00 17.51 7.00
C LEU A 346 16.75 17.84 5.70
N ASN A 347 16.53 17.08 4.63
CA ASN A 347 17.17 17.36 3.34
C ASN A 347 16.61 18.59 2.63
N VAL A 348 15.31 18.89 2.78
CA VAL A 348 14.72 20.14 2.25
C VAL A 348 15.36 21.36 2.90
N VAL A 349 15.57 21.33 4.22
CA VAL A 349 16.21 22.43 4.96
C VAL A 349 17.66 22.65 4.50
N SER A 350 18.37 21.58 4.16
CA SER A 350 19.74 21.67 3.66
C SER A 350 19.83 22.30 2.27
N THR A 351 18.81 22.16 1.42
CA THR A 351 18.82 22.76 0.07
C THR A 351 18.47 24.24 0.07
N ASP A 352 17.65 24.72 1.02
CA ASP A 352 17.22 26.12 1.08
C ASP A 352 18.23 27.07 1.73
N THR A 353 19.25 26.53 2.44
CA THR A 353 20.24 27.32 3.18
C THR A 353 21.57 27.55 2.46
N GLY A 354 21.68 27.13 1.20
CA GLY A 354 22.81 27.46 0.33
C GLY A 354 24.07 26.61 0.55
N SER A 355 24.47 25.94 -0.54
CA SER A 355 25.80 25.35 -0.81
C SER A 355 26.36 24.34 0.20
N ILE A 356 26.14 23.04 -0.06
CA ILE A 356 27.13 22.00 0.23
C ILE A 356 27.12 20.96 -0.90
N THR A 357 28.28 20.83 -1.58
CA THR A 357 28.59 19.75 -2.52
C THR A 357 28.71 18.44 -1.74
N VAL A 358 27.84 17.47 -1.98
CA VAL A 358 28.00 16.12 -1.42
C VAL A 358 28.98 15.34 -2.29
N GLN A 359 30.22 15.23 -1.82
CA GLN A 359 31.14 14.20 -2.31
C GLN A 359 30.67 12.85 -1.78
N ALA A 360 30.33 11.93 -2.70
CA ALA A 360 30.10 10.53 -2.38
C ALA A 360 31.40 9.92 -1.84
N GLN A 361 31.48 9.67 -0.54
CA GLN A 361 32.51 8.80 0.03
C GLN A 361 32.20 7.36 -0.37
N ARG A 362 32.91 6.87 -1.39
CA ARG A 362 33.05 5.42 -1.63
C ARG A 362 33.89 4.84 -0.49
N GLN A 363 33.28 4.01 0.34
CA GLN A 363 34.04 3.05 1.14
C GLN A 363 34.39 1.87 0.24
N ASP A 364 35.66 1.81 -0.12
CA ASP A 364 36.28 0.69 -0.79
C ASP A 364 36.59 -0.38 0.28
N THR A 365 35.88 -1.50 0.23
CA THR A 365 36.20 -2.68 1.04
C THR A 365 36.28 -3.89 0.12
N SER A 366 37.44 -4.05 -0.51
CA SER A 366 37.89 -5.34 -1.04
C SER A 366 38.16 -6.33 0.10
N PRO A 367 37.76 -7.60 -0.06
CA PRO A 367 38.53 -8.69 0.52
C PRO A 367 38.97 -9.66 -0.58
N GLU A 368 40.29 -9.71 -0.80
CA GLU A 368 40.95 -10.89 -1.35
C GLU A 368 40.81 -12.06 -0.37
N GLY A 369 40.52 -13.27 -0.86
CA GLY A 369 40.90 -14.48 -0.12
C GLY A 369 40.01 -15.72 -0.26
N ARG A 370 40.47 -16.63 -1.12
CA ARG A 370 40.36 -18.10 -1.04
C ARG A 370 39.01 -18.79 -1.27
N ILE A 371 38.96 -19.34 -2.49
CA ILE A 371 38.23 -20.53 -2.91
C ILE A 371 38.55 -21.72 -1.99
N HIS A 372 37.51 -22.31 -1.39
CA HIS A 372 37.49 -23.75 -1.11
C HIS A 372 36.12 -24.32 -1.48
N SER A 373 36.17 -25.31 -2.37
CA SER A 373 35.05 -26.13 -2.81
C SER A 373 34.62 -27.12 -1.73
N SER A 374 33.32 -27.20 -1.43
CA SER A 374 32.70 -28.45 -1.01
C SER A 374 31.27 -28.52 -1.54
N ALA A 375 31.03 -29.53 -2.36
CA ALA A 375 29.73 -29.89 -2.88
C ALA A 375 28.90 -30.57 -1.77
N THR A 376 27.66 -30.16 -1.57
CA THR A 376 26.63 -31.03 -0.95
C THR A 376 25.24 -30.75 -1.51
N SER A 377 24.66 -31.84 -2.02
CA SER A 377 23.25 -32.22 -2.22
C SER A 377 22.19 -31.14 -2.45
N ARG A 378 21.59 -31.23 -3.65
CA ARG A 378 20.24 -30.78 -3.97
C ARG A 378 19.24 -31.45 -3.02
N ASP A 379 18.49 -30.65 -2.28
CA ASP A 379 17.24 -31.08 -1.67
C ASP A 379 16.11 -30.22 -2.25
N THR A 380 15.36 -30.81 -3.18
CA THR A 380 14.20 -30.20 -3.84
C THR A 380 12.99 -30.33 -2.92
N GLY A 381 12.92 -29.47 -1.90
CA GLY A 381 11.74 -29.26 -1.08
C GLY A 381 10.65 -28.50 -1.83
N HIS A 382 10.03 -29.15 -2.81
CA HIS A 382 8.81 -28.66 -3.48
C HIS A 382 7.61 -28.97 -2.57
N VAL A 383 7.53 -28.28 -1.43
CA VAL A 383 6.37 -28.37 -0.54
C VAL A 383 5.35 -27.32 -0.97
N ASP A 384 4.31 -27.82 -1.64
CA ASP A 384 2.92 -27.34 -1.70
C ASP A 384 2.64 -25.91 -1.21
N ARG A 385 3.07 -24.91 -2.00
CA ARG A 385 2.76 -23.48 -1.76
C ARG A 385 1.34 -23.11 -2.21
N THR A 386 0.74 -23.91 -3.11
CA THR A 386 -0.54 -23.61 -3.76
C THR A 386 -1.73 -23.94 -2.85
N ALA A 387 -1.65 -24.99 -2.01
CA ALA A 387 -2.75 -25.37 -1.12
C ALA A 387 -2.90 -24.47 0.12
N GLN A 388 -1.89 -23.69 0.50
CA GLN A 388 -1.91 -22.87 1.73
C GLN A 388 -2.60 -21.51 1.56
N MET A 389 -2.54 -20.92 0.36
CA MET A 389 -3.14 -19.61 0.06
C MET A 389 -4.59 -19.68 -0.44
N ALA A 390 -5.04 -20.84 -0.93
CA ALA A 390 -6.43 -21.13 -1.26
C ALA A 390 -7.41 -21.07 -0.07
N ARG A 391 -6.92 -20.71 1.13
CA ARG A 391 -7.69 -20.54 2.37
C ARG A 391 -7.70 -19.09 2.90
N LEU A 392 -7.10 -18.14 2.18
CA LEU A 392 -7.51 -16.73 2.26
C LEU A 392 -8.90 -16.58 1.67
#